data_AF-A0A848GW29-F1
#
_entry.id   AF-A0A848GW29-F1
#
_cell.length_a   1.000
_cell.length_b   1.000
_cell.length_c   1.000
_cell.angle_alpha   90.00
_cell.angle_beta   90.00
_cell.angle_gamma   90.00
#
_symmetry.space_group_name_H-M   'P 1'
#
loop_
_entity.id
_entity.type
_entity.pdbx_description
1 polymer ?
#
loop_
_entity_poly.entity_id
_entity_poly.type
_entity_poly.pdbx_seq_one_letter_code
_entity_poly.pdbx_strand_id
1 'polypeptide(L)' 'MPQQQTIYMKNSRLTYVSKETKELSKEIKKFTAELAKDPKAAKAFLVAAGILTEKGNFRAPYRRLRTLQNQA' A
#
# COMPACT_ATOMS: atom_id res chain seq x y z
N MET A 1 20.32 -9.85 20.46
CA MET A 1 21.00 -8.62 20.01
C MET A 1 19.93 -7.54 19.82
N PRO A 2 19.97 -6.39 20.53
CA PRO A 2 18.99 -5.34 20.32
C PRO A 2 19.18 -4.71 18.95
N GLN A 3 18.15 -4.76 18.11
CA GLN A 3 18.15 -4.17 16.78
C GLN A 3 18.26 -2.64 16.90
N GLN A 4 19.30 -2.05 16.32
CA GLN A 4 19.51 -0.60 16.33
C GLN A 4 18.42 0.09 15.50
N GLN A 5 17.52 0.81 16.17
CA GLN A 5 16.44 1.59 15.55
C GLN A 5 16.90 3.04 15.37
N THR A 6 16.77 3.58 14.15
CA THR A 6 17.08 4.98 13.90
C THR A 6 15.79 5.81 13.98
N ILE A 7 15.74 6.72 14.94
CA ILE A 7 14.61 7.63 15.17
C ILE A 7 14.85 8.90 14.36
N TYR A 8 13.88 9.28 13.53
CA TYR A 8 13.87 10.59 12.86
C TYR A 8 12.60 11.34 13.24
N MET A 9 12.73 12.60 13.64
CA MET A 9 11.60 13.51 13.84
C MET A 9 11.29 14.22 12.52
N LYS A 10 10.05 14.09 12.05
CA LYS A 10 9.51 14.91 10.95
C LYS A 10 8.15 15.46 11.39
N ASN A 11 7.99 16.78 11.34
CA ASN A 11 6.74 17.49 11.66
C ASN A 11 6.11 17.06 13.00
N SER A 12 6.91 17.05 14.07
CA SER A 12 6.48 16.67 15.43
C SER A 12 5.94 15.24 15.59
N ARG A 13 6.15 14.36 14.59
CA ARG A 13 5.79 12.94 14.66
C ARG A 13 7.05 12.10 14.75
N LEU A 14 7.15 11.28 15.80
CA LEU A 14 8.22 10.29 15.94
C LEU A 14 7.97 9.18 14.91
N THR A 15 8.89 9.01 13.96
CA THR A 15 8.83 7.91 12.99
C THR A 15 9.96 6.93 13.25
N TYR A 16 9.59 5.71 13.66
CA TYR A 16 10.52 4.58 13.80
C TYR A 16 10.72 3.97 12.41
N VAL A 17 11.89 4.21 11.81
CA VAL A 17 12.23 3.62 10.51
C VAL A 17 13.33 2.59 10.75
N SER A 18 12.95 1.36 11.08
CA SER A 18 13.89 0.24 11.17
C SER A 18 14.43 -0.12 9.77
N LYS A 19 15.60 -0.76 9.69
CA LYS A 19 16.12 -1.28 8.41
C LYS A 19 15.11 -2.21 7.73
N GLU A 20 14.42 -3.03 8.52
CA GLU A 20 13.35 -3.94 8.07
C GLU A 20 12.20 -3.16 7.40
N THR A 21 11.74 -2.03 7.96
CA THR A 21 10.69 -1.23 7.32
C THR A 21 11.11 -0.65 5.97
N LYS A 22 12.41 -0.31 5.80
CA LYS A 22 12.94 0.18 4.52
C LYS A 22 12.99 -0.92 3.47
N GLU A 23 13.40 -2.12 3.85
CA GLU A 23 13.44 -3.29 2.97
C GLU A 23 12.03 -3.69 2.55
N LEU A 24 11.10 -3.80 3.50
CA LEU A 24 9.70 -4.07 3.21
C LEU A 24 9.08 -3.01 2.28
N SER A 25 9.40 -1.73 2.50
CA SER A 25 8.93 -0.65 1.63
C SER A 25 9.47 -0.78 0.20
N LYS A 26 10.71 -1.25 0.02
CA LYS A 26 11.28 -1.50 -1.31
C LYS A 26 10.61 -2.69 -1.99
N GLU A 27 10.33 -3.75 -1.26
CA GLU A 27 9.65 -4.95 -1.79
C GLU A 27 8.21 -4.64 -2.19
N ILE A 28 7.46 -3.91 -1.36
CA ILE A 28 6.10 -3.46 -1.70
C ILE A 28 6.12 -2.61 -2.98
N LYS A 29 7.11 -1.72 -3.14
CA LYS A 29 7.24 -0.91 -4.36
C LYS A 29 7.52 -1.75 -5.60
N LYS A 30 8.35 -2.78 -5.49
CA LYS A 30 8.61 -3.71 -6.61
C LYS A 30 7.35 -4.50 -6.96
N PHE A 31 6.71 -5.09 -5.96
CA PHE A 31 5.48 -5.85 -6.13
C PHE A 31 4.37 -5.00 -6.77
N THR A 32 4.17 -3.78 -6.30
CA THR A 32 3.16 -2.86 -6.88
C THR A 32 3.49 -2.46 -8.31
N ALA A 33 4.78 -2.25 -8.65
CA ALA A 33 5.21 -1.97 -10.02
C ALA A 33 5.00 -3.17 -10.96
N GLU A 34 5.21 -4.39 -10.49
CA GLU A 34 4.93 -5.61 -11.26
C GLU A 34 3.43 -5.82 -11.45
N LEU A 35 2.65 -5.65 -10.39
CA LEU A 35 1.19 -5.77 -10.43
C LEU A 35 0.56 -4.73 -11.38
N ALA A 36 1.14 -3.53 -11.47
CA ALA A 36 0.68 -2.49 -12.38
C ALA A 36 0.86 -2.83 -13.88
N LYS A 37 1.75 -3.77 -14.22
CA LYS A 37 1.96 -4.21 -15.62
C LYS A 37 0.83 -5.07 -16.15
N ASP A 38 0.10 -5.77 -15.27
CA ASP A 38 -1.05 -6.59 -15.63
C ASP A 38 -2.32 -6.13 -14.89
N PRO A 39 -3.18 -5.33 -15.55
CA PRO A 39 -4.43 -4.87 -14.97
C PRO A 39 -5.38 -5.99 -14.52
N LYS A 40 -5.32 -7.17 -15.15
CA LYS A 40 -6.15 -8.32 -14.76
C LYS A 40 -5.65 -8.92 -13.45
N ALA A 41 -4.34 -9.14 -13.34
CA ALA A 41 -3.72 -9.60 -12.09
C ALA A 41 -3.95 -8.60 -10.95
N ALA A 42 -3.81 -7.29 -11.22
CA ALA A 42 -4.11 -6.24 -10.25
C ALA A 42 -5.55 -6.30 -9.75
N LYS A 43 -6.52 -6.43 -10.66
CA LYS A 43 -7.93 -6.56 -10.30
C LYS A 43 -8.17 -7.83 -9.47
N ALA A 44 -7.62 -8.97 -9.89
CA ALA A 44 -7.78 -10.23 -9.17
C ALA A 44 -7.23 -10.14 -7.74
N PHE A 45 -6.03 -9.55 -7.57
CA PHE A 45 -5.44 -9.29 -6.27
C PHE A 45 -6.34 -8.41 -5.38
N LEU A 46 -6.86 -7.30 -5.92
CA LEU A 46 -7.72 -6.39 -5.16
C LEU A 46 -9.10 -7.01 -4.83
N VAL A 47 -9.60 -7.92 -5.65
CA VAL A 47 -10.82 -8.70 -5.35
C VAL A 47 -10.54 -9.71 -4.24
N ALA A 48 -9.43 -10.46 -4.32
CA ALA A 48 -9.02 -11.42 -3.30
C ALA A 48 -8.74 -10.75 -1.94
N ALA A 49 -8.17 -9.54 -1.95
CA ALA A 49 -7.97 -8.71 -0.77
C ALA A 49 -9.29 -8.13 -0.19
N GLY A 50 -10.44 -8.36 -0.82
CA GLY A 50 -11.73 -7.84 -0.38
C GLY A 50 -11.91 -6.33 -0.59
N ILE A 51 -11.06 -5.70 -1.40
CA ILE A 51 -11.11 -4.25 -1.67
C ILE A 51 -12.12 -3.96 -2.77
N LEU A 52 -12.04 -4.74 -3.86
CA LEU A 52 -12.97 -4.68 -4.98
C LEU A 52 -13.99 -5.83 -4.93
N THR A 53 -15.10 -5.61 -5.62
CA THR A 53 -16.03 -6.66 -6.04
C THR A 53 -15.56 -7.26 -7.37
N GLU A 54 -16.05 -8.44 -7.75
CA GLU A 54 -15.74 -9.06 -9.05
C GLU A 54 -16.08 -8.15 -10.24
N LYS A 55 -17.11 -7.32 -10.08
CA LYS A 55 -17.52 -6.30 -11.05
C LYS A 55 -16.55 -5.11 -11.14
N GLY A 56 -15.58 -4.98 -10.23
CA GLY A 56 -14.58 -3.91 -10.20
C GLY A 56 -14.97 -2.70 -9.34
N ASN A 57 -16.06 -2.76 -8.59
CA ASN A 57 -16.47 -1.68 -7.69
C ASN A 57 -15.85 -1.86 -6.29
N PHE A 58 -15.49 -0.76 -5.63
CA PHE A 58 -15.05 -0.79 -4.22
C PHE A 58 -16.13 -1.33 -3.29
N ARG A 59 -15.74 -2.20 -2.36
CA ARG A 59 -16.62 -2.63 -1.26
C ARG A 59 -16.88 -1.47 -0.30
N ALA A 60 -17.97 -1.56 0.48
CA ALA A 60 -18.44 -0.51 1.40
C ALA A 60 -17.33 0.22 2.20
N PRO A 61 -16.39 -0.46 2.89
CA PRO A 61 -15.35 0.23 3.67
C PRO A 61 -14.35 1.03 2.80
N TYR A 62 -14.25 0.74 1.51
CA TYR A 62 -13.29 1.32 0.58
C TYR A 62 -13.91 2.32 -0.40
N ARG A 63 -15.23 2.56 -0.34
CA ARG A 63 -15.92 3.48 -1.28
C ARG A 63 -15.33 4.89 -1.30
N ARG A 64 -14.82 5.37 -0.15
CA ARG A 64 -14.14 6.68 -0.02
C ARG A 64 -12.85 6.79 -0.84
N LEU A 65 -12.26 5.68 -1.27
CA LEU A 65 -11.08 5.68 -2.13
C LEU A 65 -11.44 6.09 -3.58
N ARG A 66 -12.69 5.84 -4.00
CA ARG A 66 -13.20 6.28 -5.31
C ARG A 66 -13.16 7.80 -5.44
N THR A 67 -13.47 8.52 -4.37
CA THR A 67 -13.50 10.00 -4.36
C THR A 67 -12.11 10.64 -4.46
N LEU A 68 -11.04 9.96 -4.06
CA LEU A 68 -9.67 10.47 -4.17
C LEU A 68 -9.10 10.35 -5.59
N GLN A 69 -9.64 9.44 -6.40
CA GLN A 69 -9.17 9.21 -7.77
C GLN A 69 -9.65 10.28 -8.77
N ASN A 70 -10.70 11.02 -8.42
CA ASN A 70 -11.26 12.11 -9.23
C ASN A 70 -10.74 13.50 -8.82
N GLN A 71 -9.83 13.58 -7.85
CA GLN A 71 -9.28 14.83 -7.29
C GLN A 71 -7.80 15.05 -7.66
N ALA A 72 -7.22 14.19 -8.51
CA ALA A 72 -5.87 14.28 -9.05
C ALA A 72 -5.93 14.34 -10.58
#